data_AF-A0A537TAE3-F1
#
_entry.id   AF-A0A537TAE3-F1
#
_cell.length_a   1.000
_cell.length_b   1.000
_cell.length_c   1.000
_cell.angle_alpha   90.00
_cell.angle_beta   90.00
_cell.angle_gamma   90.00
#
_symmetry.space_group_name_H-M   'P 1'
#
loop_
_entity.id
_entity.type
_entity.pdbx_description
1 polymer ?
#
loop_
_entity_poly.entity_id
_entity_poly.type
_entity_poly.pdbx_seq_one_letter_code
_entity_poly.pdbx_strand_id
1 'polypeptide(L)' 'ADSLTARRYGGTGLGLALSRKLARMMGGDVNVTSEPGKGSVFTVRLPGDATP' A
#
# COMPACT_ATOMS: atom_id res chain seq x y z
N ALA A 1 1.30 21.44 5.25
CA ALA A 1 2.47 20.55 5.12
C ALA A 1 2.74 19.99 6.50
N ASP A 2 2.53 18.69 6.72
CA ASP A 2 2.83 18.09 8.01
C ASP A 2 3.51 16.73 7.82
N SER A 3 4.83 16.81 7.62
CA SER A 3 5.71 15.73 7.18
C SER A 3 6.43 15.04 8.36
N LEU A 4 5.91 15.15 9.59
CA LEU A 4 6.62 14.74 10.80
C LEU A 4 6.14 13.41 11.42
N THR A 5 4.95 12.92 11.08
CA THR A 5 4.33 11.76 11.79
C THR A 5 4.65 10.38 11.19
N ALA A 6 5.60 10.29 10.24
CA ALA A 6 6.03 9.02 9.65
C ALA A 6 7.28 8.40 10.32
N ARG A 7 7.97 9.15 11.19
CA ARG A 7 9.37 8.84 11.55
C ARG A 7 9.59 8.01 12.84
N ARG A 8 8.56 7.54 13.56
CA ARG A 8 8.78 6.86 14.86
C ARG A 8 7.94 5.60 15.15
N TYR A 9 7.64 4.76 14.15
CA TYR A 9 7.04 3.41 14.34
C TYR A 9 5.56 3.34 14.73
N GLY A 10 4.68 4.06 14.02
CA GLY A 10 3.24 3.91 14.25
C GLY A 10 2.45 4.89 13.42
N GLY A 11 2.44 4.71 12.10
CA GLY A 11 1.40 5.32 11.29
C GLY A 11 0.04 4.88 11.85
N THR A 12 -0.97 5.73 11.78
CA THR A 12 -2.36 5.46 12.20
C THR A 12 -3.03 4.28 11.46
N GLY A 13 -2.26 3.42 10.78
CA GLY A 13 -2.72 2.40 9.84
C GLY A 13 -3.22 2.97 8.51
N LEU A 14 -3.28 4.31 8.38
CA LEU A 14 -3.92 4.96 7.24
C LEU A 14 -3.13 4.82 5.93
N GLY A 15 -1.80 4.70 5.98
CA GLY A 15 -0.96 4.63 4.78
C GLY A 15 -1.33 3.47 3.85
N LEU A 16 -1.44 2.26 4.39
CA LEU A 16 -1.84 1.08 3.61
C LEU A 16 -3.31 1.14 3.18
N ALA A 17 -4.18 1.67 4.04
CA ALA A 17 -5.60 1.84 3.72
C ALA A 17 -5.82 2.83 2.57
N LEU A 18 -5.08 3.94 2.56
CA LEU A 18 -5.09 4.94 1.50
C LEU A 18 -4.53 4.35 0.20
N SER A 19 -3.37 3.69 0.26
CA SER A 19 -2.77 3.04 -0.91
C SER A 19 -3.70 1.97 -1.51
N ARG A 20 -4.35 1.15 -0.66
CA ARG A 20 -5.36 0.18 -1.11
C ARG A 20 -6.55 0.87 -1.76
N LYS A 21 -7.06 1.95 -1.17
CA LYS A 21 -8.18 2.72 -1.73
C LYS A 21 -7.82 3.29 -3.10
N LEU A 22 -6.64 3.88 -3.24
CA LEU A 22 -6.14 4.44 -4.50
C LEU A 22 -5.99 3.35 -5.57
N ALA A 23 -5.34 2.22 -5.23
CA ALA A 23 -5.20 1.11 -6.17
C ALA A 23 -6.55 0.55 -6.63
N ARG A 24 -7.53 0.45 -5.72
CA ARG A 24 -8.90 0.03 -6.06
C ARG A 24 -9.63 1.02 -6.95
N MET A 25 -9.43 2.32 -6.74
CA MET A 25 -9.97 3.36 -7.62
C MET A 25 -9.37 3.26 -9.04
N MET A 26 -8.12 2.79 -9.15
CA MET A 26 -7.46 2.49 -10.43
C MET A 26 -7.84 1.12 -11.00
N GLY A 27 -8.85 0.42 -10.43
CA GLY A 27 -9.27 -0.92 -10.86
C GLY A 27 -8.34 -2.07 -10.43
N GLY A 28 -7.36 -1.78 -9.57
CA GLY A 28 -6.41 -2.74 -9.02
C GLY A 28 -6.67 -3.13 -7.56
N ASP A 29 -5.67 -3.68 -6.89
CA ASP A 29 -5.71 -3.98 -5.46
C ASP A 29 -4.29 -4.06 -4.84
N VAL A 30 -4.19 -3.89 -3.53
CA VAL A 30 -2.94 -4.01 -2.77
C VAL A 30 -3.03 -5.19 -1.81
N ASN A 31 -2.05 -6.07 -1.78
CA ASN A 31 -1.96 -7.19 -0.85
C ASN A 31 -0.70 -7.09 0.01
N VAL A 32 -0.77 -7.65 1.22
CA VAL A 32 0.34 -7.69 2.18
C VAL A 32 0.48 -9.11 2.69
N THR A 33 1.70 -9.63 2.62
CA THR A 33 2.08 -10.90 3.24
C THR A 33 3.24 -10.61 4.17
N SER A 34 3.04 -10.82 5.47
CA SER A 34 4.07 -10.64 6.49
C SER A 34 4.32 -11.95 7.22
N GLU A 35 5.59 -12.32 7.37
CA GLU A 35 6.01 -13.48 8.14
C GLU A 35 7.01 -13.05 9.24
N PRO A 36 6.75 -13.40 10.51
CA PRO A 36 7.69 -13.11 11.60
C PRO A 36 9.09 -13.63 11.27
N GLY A 37 10.10 -12.77 11.43
CA GLY A 37 11.49 -13.10 11.13
C GLY A 37 11.86 -13.13 9.64
N LYS A 38 10.91 -13.03 8.70
CA LYS A 38 11.19 -12.91 7.24
C LYS A 38 10.88 -11.53 6.67
N GLY A 39 10.08 -10.73 7.38
CA GLY A 39 9.71 -9.38 6.97
C GLY A 39 8.32 -9.31 6.34
N SER A 40 8.07 -8.26 5.57
CA SER A 40 6.77 -7.96 4.96
C SER A 40 6.92 -7.67 3.48
N VAL A 41 6.06 -8.29 2.67
CA VAL A 41 5.96 -8.09 1.23
C VAL A 41 4.65 -7.38 0.93
N PHE A 42 4.75 -6.23 0.25
CA PHE A 42 3.62 -5.42 -0.20
C PHE A 42 3.52 -5.56 -1.72
N THR A 43 2.41 -6.10 -2.22
CA THR A 43 2.19 -6.33 -3.65
C THR A 43 1.04 -5.48 -4.15
N VAL A 44 1.29 -4.61 -5.12
CA VAL A 44 0.26 -3.83 -5.81
C VAL A 44 0.00 -4.47 -7.17
N ARG A 45 -1.27 -4.77 -7.45
CA ARG A 45 -1.74 -5.19 -8.77
C ARG A 45 -2.59 -4.08 -9.35
N LEU A 46 -2.25 -3.60 -10.53
CA LEU A 46 -3.03 -2.63 -11.28
C LEU A 46 -3.44 -3.27 -12.61
N PRO A 47 -4.65 -3.02 -13.11
CA PRO A 47 -4.99 -3.39 -14.47
C PRO A 47 -4.04 -2.64 -15.39
N GLY A 48 -3.33 -3.38 -16.25
CA GLY A 48 -2.57 -2.76 -17.31
C GLY A 48 -3.55 -2.31 -18.36
N ASP A 49 -3.68 -1.01 -18.60
CA ASP A 49 -4.21 -0.50 -19.86
C ASP A 49 -3.21 -0.87 -20.95
N ALA A 50 -3.22 -2.13 -21.36
CA ALA A 50 -2.74 -2.52 -22.68
C ALA A 50 -3.81 -2.04 -23.66
N THR A 51 -3.85 -0.73 -23.90
CA THR A 51 -4.37 -0.23 -25.17
C THR A 51 -3.35 -0.67 -26.22
N PRO A 52 -3.69 -1.60 -27.13
CA PRO A 52 -2.79 -1.98 -28.21
C PRO A 52 -2.48 -0.83 -29.16
#